data_AF-A0A661R6W9-F1
#
_entry.id   AF-A0A661R6W9-F1
#
_cell.length_a   1.000
_cell.length_b   1.000
_cell.length_c   1.000
_cell.angle_alpha   90.00
_cell.angle_beta   90.00
_cell.angle_gamma   90.00
#
_symmetry.space_group_name_H-M   'P 1'
#
loop_
_entity.id
_entity.type
_entity.pdbx_description
1 polymer ?
#
loop_
_entity_poly.entity_id
_entity_poly.type
_entity_poly.pdbx_seq_one_letter_code
_entity_poly.pdbx_strand_id
1 'polypeptide(L)'
;MKWNKENKEYFGSIFKQINSKFERCFWPKETCTDTAIRAHSIQNSDVLDLLCENNHLIMPKMGIDIDTGPFIKFEEVGRNKATTFTGLCDKHDSQLFEPIDKNIFSPHNQEHLFLMAYRSVLRELHAKMKSGVDIQTQYMRGVDLGRFNPDVPDPPMMMATMGVAEAYMFYLYKFYYDQVYLNRDFNKIEHQVEFIGDVGPTIAVSSVYSYIDNMRLLEDRHEPKCMALNIFPQDNGLYLIFSYRMDQRKHLLPYISHILQAERFFKLYLISKLVLMYCENFVMRPSFYNDLPDERKKAIRDYFMNNIWGNKNDKEDNDLYLFH
;
A
#
# COMPACT_ATOMS: atom_id res chain seq x y z
N MET A 1 -22.66 -8.04 -21.66
CA MET A 1 -23.57 -6.98 -21.17
C MET A 1 -24.18 -6.22 -22.37
N LYS A 2 -25.46 -5.80 -22.36
CA LYS A 2 -26.03 -5.03 -23.49
C LYS A 2 -25.62 -3.55 -23.39
N TRP A 3 -24.87 -3.03 -24.35
CA TRP A 3 -24.35 -1.64 -24.38
C TRP A 3 -25.42 -0.61 -24.80
N ASN A 4 -26.45 -0.41 -23.97
CA ASN A 4 -27.42 0.69 -24.15
C ASN A 4 -26.87 2.04 -23.64
N LYS A 5 -27.57 3.14 -23.93
CA LYS A 5 -27.16 4.51 -23.54
C LYS A 5 -26.90 4.64 -22.04
N GLU A 6 -27.77 4.05 -21.23
CA GLU A 6 -27.66 4.06 -19.76
C GLU A 6 -26.42 3.31 -19.25
N ASN A 7 -26.06 2.17 -19.85
CA ASN A 7 -24.83 1.44 -19.52
C ASN A 7 -23.59 2.25 -19.93
N LYS A 8 -23.59 2.89 -21.10
CA LYS A 8 -22.50 3.78 -21.51
C LYS A 8 -22.28 4.91 -20.51
N GLU A 9 -23.36 5.52 -20.05
CA GLU A 9 -23.31 6.64 -19.11
C GLU A 9 -22.77 6.22 -17.74
N TYR A 10 -23.28 5.12 -17.18
CA TYR A 10 -22.84 4.61 -15.88
C TYR A 10 -21.38 4.14 -15.89
N PHE A 11 -20.97 3.33 -16.88
CA PHE A 11 -19.57 2.92 -16.97
C PHE A 11 -18.64 4.10 -17.27
N GLY A 12 -19.08 5.06 -18.09
CA GLY A 12 -18.34 6.30 -18.32
C GLY A 12 -18.11 7.10 -17.02
N SER A 13 -19.08 7.14 -16.11
CA SER A 13 -18.91 7.81 -14.81
C SER A 13 -17.91 7.09 -13.90
N ILE A 14 -17.86 5.75 -13.95
CA ILE A 14 -16.87 4.96 -13.19
C ILE A 14 -15.46 5.36 -13.59
N PHE A 15 -15.14 5.32 -14.89
CA PHE A 15 -13.81 5.69 -15.38
C PHE A 15 -13.46 7.15 -15.08
N LYS A 16 -14.43 8.06 -15.20
CA LYS A 16 -14.22 9.47 -14.84
C LYS A 16 -13.90 9.64 -13.35
N GLN A 17 -14.59 8.91 -12.47
CA GLN A 17 -14.41 9.01 -11.03
C GLN A 17 -13.11 8.38 -10.56
N ILE A 18 -12.74 7.19 -11.06
CA ILE A 18 -11.47 6.55 -10.73
C ILE A 18 -10.30 7.47 -11.07
N ASN A 19 -10.37 8.14 -12.23
CA ASN A 19 -9.35 9.10 -12.67
C ASN A 19 -9.45 10.49 -12.01
N SER A 20 -10.48 10.75 -11.19
CA SER A 20 -10.59 12.01 -10.47
C SER A 20 -9.52 12.12 -9.38
N LYS A 21 -9.08 13.35 -9.12
CA LYS A 21 -8.08 13.63 -8.08
C LYS A 21 -8.73 13.60 -6.71
N PHE A 22 -7.97 13.12 -5.73
CA PHE A 22 -8.30 13.24 -4.31
C PHE A 22 -7.11 13.83 -3.58
N GLU A 23 -7.12 15.14 -3.45
CA GLU A 23 -6.03 15.94 -2.91
C GLU A 23 -6.46 16.46 -1.54
N ARG A 24 -5.86 15.91 -0.47
CA ARG A 24 -6.12 16.32 0.90
C ARG A 24 -4.85 16.22 1.71
N CYS A 25 -4.51 17.27 2.46
CA CYS A 25 -3.38 17.22 3.37
C CYS A 25 -3.78 16.55 4.69
N PHE A 26 -3.19 15.40 4.97
CA PHE A 26 -3.37 14.60 6.19
C PHE A 26 -2.41 14.99 7.31
N TRP A 27 -1.99 16.26 7.36
CA TRP A 27 -1.19 16.76 8.46
C TRP A 27 -1.93 16.51 9.80
N PRO A 28 -1.23 16.15 10.89
CA PRO A 28 -1.84 16.00 12.20
C PRO A 28 -2.76 17.16 12.57
N LYS A 29 -3.90 16.84 13.20
CA LYS A 29 -5.02 17.77 13.52
C LYS A 29 -5.85 18.25 12.32
N GLU A 30 -5.46 17.92 11.08
CA GLU A 30 -6.24 18.17 9.85
C GLU A 30 -6.74 19.61 9.65
N THR A 31 -6.00 20.60 10.17
CA THR A 31 -6.34 22.02 10.02
C THR A 31 -5.80 22.63 8.73
N CYS A 32 -5.01 21.86 7.97
CA CYS A 32 -4.41 22.31 6.71
C CYS A 32 -5.45 22.34 5.59
N THR A 33 -5.53 23.48 4.88
CA THR A 33 -6.41 23.65 3.72
C THR A 33 -5.64 23.75 2.39
N ASP A 34 -4.31 23.71 2.45
CA ASP A 34 -3.46 23.73 1.26
C ASP A 34 -3.65 22.47 0.42
N THR A 35 -3.54 22.62 -0.90
CA THR A 35 -3.62 21.51 -1.85
C THR A 35 -2.46 20.53 -1.62
N ALA A 36 -2.79 19.24 -1.55
CA ALA A 36 -1.78 18.20 -1.45
C ALA A 36 -0.99 18.07 -2.76
N ILE A 37 0.33 17.91 -2.65
CA ILE A 37 1.21 17.64 -3.78
C ILE A 37 1.30 16.14 -4.04
N ARG A 38 1.84 15.76 -5.21
CA ARG A 38 2.24 14.37 -5.46
C ARG A 38 3.56 14.09 -4.73
N ALA A 39 3.48 13.54 -3.53
CA ALA A 39 4.63 13.14 -2.73
C ALA A 39 4.91 11.65 -2.89
N HIS A 40 6.17 11.24 -2.77
CA HIS A 40 6.56 9.83 -2.87
C HIS A 40 6.42 9.12 -1.52
N SER A 41 5.84 7.90 -1.52
CA SER A 41 5.82 7.05 -0.33
C SER A 41 7.09 6.21 -0.16
N ILE A 42 7.86 6.00 -1.22
CA ILE A 42 9.23 5.45 -1.18
C ILE A 42 10.19 6.57 -1.53
N GLN A 43 11.22 6.79 -0.71
CA GLN A 43 12.14 7.92 -0.85
C GLN A 43 12.70 8.02 -2.28
N ASN A 44 12.52 9.18 -2.91
CA ASN A 44 12.87 9.34 -4.31
C ASN A 44 14.39 9.45 -4.50
N SER A 45 15.05 10.28 -3.69
CA SER A 45 16.50 10.27 -3.54
C SER A 45 16.93 8.96 -2.87
N ASP A 46 18.08 8.44 -3.27
CA ASP A 46 18.75 7.26 -2.69
C ASP A 46 18.04 5.91 -2.90
N VAL A 47 16.73 5.77 -2.72
CA VAL A 47 16.05 4.46 -2.90
C VAL A 47 15.59 4.27 -4.34
N LEU A 48 14.74 5.15 -4.87
CA LEU A 48 14.27 5.02 -6.26
C LEU A 48 15.40 5.24 -7.27
N ASP A 49 16.40 6.07 -6.92
CA ASP A 49 17.62 6.26 -7.69
C ASP A 49 18.38 4.95 -7.93
N LEU A 50 18.54 4.12 -6.90
CA LEU A 50 19.25 2.83 -6.99
C LEU A 50 18.52 1.77 -7.82
N LEU A 51 17.19 1.90 -7.95
CA LEU A 51 16.33 0.94 -8.62
C LEU A 51 15.98 1.33 -10.05
N CYS A 52 15.99 2.62 -10.38
CA CYS A 52 15.51 3.07 -11.68
C CYS A 52 16.51 2.80 -12.80
N GLU A 53 15.99 2.45 -13.98
CA GLU A 53 16.77 2.30 -15.20
C GLU A 53 16.06 3.07 -16.31
N ASN A 54 16.81 3.88 -17.07
CA ASN A 54 16.25 4.81 -18.05
C ASN A 54 15.13 5.70 -17.48
N ASN A 55 15.24 6.08 -16.20
CA ASN A 55 14.24 6.85 -15.45
C ASN A 55 12.88 6.15 -15.24
N HIS A 56 12.84 4.81 -15.34
CA HIS A 56 11.66 3.98 -15.14
C HIS A 56 11.89 2.91 -14.07
N LEU A 57 10.78 2.44 -13.49
CA LEU A 57 10.70 1.37 -12.50
C LEU A 57 9.55 0.43 -12.91
N ILE A 58 9.57 -0.82 -12.45
CA ILE A 58 8.42 -1.72 -12.65
C ILE A 58 7.50 -1.64 -11.42
N MET A 59 6.21 -1.40 -11.65
CA MET A 59 5.21 -1.30 -10.57
C MET A 59 3.94 -2.06 -10.95
N PRO A 60 3.25 -2.74 -10.01
CA PRO A 60 1.91 -3.24 -10.26
C PRO A 60 0.94 -2.09 -10.50
N LYS A 61 0.09 -2.25 -11.51
CA LYS A 61 -0.97 -1.32 -11.88
C LYS A 61 -2.26 -2.07 -12.10
N MET A 62 -3.27 -1.67 -11.33
CA MET A 62 -4.63 -2.16 -11.48
C MET A 62 -5.31 -1.43 -12.63
N GLY A 63 -6.04 -2.19 -13.43
CA GLY A 63 -6.91 -1.69 -14.48
C GLY A 63 -8.27 -2.37 -14.41
N ILE A 64 -9.23 -1.83 -15.16
CA ILE A 64 -10.54 -2.44 -15.34
C ILE A 64 -10.75 -2.58 -16.84
N ASP A 65 -10.97 -3.81 -17.27
CA ASP A 65 -11.49 -4.14 -18.59
C ASP A 65 -12.99 -4.43 -18.48
N ILE A 66 -13.76 -4.01 -19.47
CA ILE A 66 -15.23 -4.08 -19.39
C ILE A 66 -15.73 -5.51 -19.58
N ASP A 67 -15.02 -6.32 -20.34
CA ASP A 67 -15.46 -7.67 -20.69
C ASP A 67 -14.88 -8.72 -19.72
N THR A 68 -13.67 -8.49 -19.22
CA THR A 68 -12.92 -9.42 -18.36
C THR A 68 -12.84 -8.98 -16.91
N GLY A 69 -13.21 -7.75 -16.59
CA GLY A 69 -13.22 -7.21 -15.23
C GLY A 69 -11.86 -6.63 -14.81
N PRO A 70 -11.58 -6.57 -13.49
CA PRO A 70 -10.34 -5.98 -13.02
C PRO A 70 -9.14 -6.86 -13.38
N PHE A 71 -8.04 -6.23 -13.77
CA PHE A 71 -6.78 -6.91 -14.12
C PHE A 71 -5.60 -6.19 -13.49
N ILE A 72 -4.47 -6.89 -13.41
CA ILE A 72 -3.20 -6.31 -12.95
C ILE A 72 -2.13 -6.53 -14.01
N LYS A 73 -1.37 -5.47 -14.27
CA LYS A 73 -0.14 -5.53 -15.06
C LYS A 73 1.03 -4.99 -14.24
N PHE A 74 2.19 -5.55 -14.47
CA PHE A 74 3.45 -4.96 -14.06
C PHE A 74 3.96 -4.16 -15.25
N GLU A 75 4.14 -2.86 -15.08
CA GLU A 75 4.54 -1.98 -16.17
C GLU A 75 5.59 -0.97 -15.75
N GLU A 76 6.29 -0.43 -16.74
CA GLU A 76 7.22 0.66 -16.55
C GLU A 76 6.49 1.94 -16.16
N VAL A 77 6.86 2.49 -15.01
CA VAL A 77 6.35 3.74 -14.48
C VAL A 77 7.53 4.69 -14.33
N GLY A 78 7.40 5.88 -14.93
CA GLY A 78 8.41 6.91 -14.78
C GLY A 78 8.64 7.24 -13.30
N ARG A 79 9.91 7.37 -12.91
CA ARG A 79 10.35 7.55 -11.52
C ARG A 79 9.53 8.58 -10.75
N ASN A 80 9.30 9.77 -11.31
CA ASN A 80 8.53 10.88 -10.72
C ASN A 80 7.01 10.65 -10.60
N LYS A 81 6.52 9.47 -10.97
CA LYS A 81 5.13 9.02 -10.81
C LYS A 81 5.03 7.75 -9.97
N ALA A 82 6.12 7.00 -9.84
CA ALA A 82 6.15 5.76 -9.09
C ALA A 82 5.95 6.07 -7.60
N THR A 83 5.06 5.30 -6.95
CA THR A 83 4.78 5.41 -5.50
C THR A 83 4.26 6.79 -5.04
N THR A 84 3.82 7.65 -5.95
CA THR A 84 3.32 8.98 -5.56
C THR A 84 1.87 8.94 -5.11
N PHE A 85 1.51 9.72 -4.09
CA PHE A 85 0.15 9.94 -3.62
C PHE A 85 -0.06 11.41 -3.22
N THR A 86 -1.31 11.86 -3.10
CA THR A 86 -1.67 13.25 -2.80
C THR A 86 -2.22 13.41 -1.38
N GLY A 87 -1.37 13.11 -0.40
CA GLY A 87 -1.74 13.09 1.02
C GLY A 87 -1.14 14.20 1.90
N LEU A 88 -0.22 15.02 1.39
CA LEU A 88 0.38 16.15 2.13
C LEU A 88 0.61 17.33 1.19
N CYS A 89 0.48 18.56 1.69
CA CYS A 89 0.95 19.75 0.96
C CYS A 89 2.48 19.85 1.04
N ASP A 90 3.08 20.62 0.13
CA ASP A 90 4.53 20.76 0.00
C ASP A 90 5.23 21.10 1.32
N LYS A 91 4.69 22.08 2.05
CA LYS A 91 5.19 22.50 3.36
C LYS A 91 5.21 21.36 4.37
N HIS A 92 4.09 20.64 4.51
CA HIS A 92 3.94 19.60 5.53
C HIS A 92 4.67 18.31 5.16
N ASP A 93 4.76 17.97 3.88
CA ASP A 93 5.58 16.85 3.41
C ASP A 93 7.06 17.08 3.74
N SER A 94 7.57 18.25 3.35
CA SER A 94 8.95 18.68 3.64
C SER A 94 9.24 18.72 5.14
N GLN A 95 8.32 19.27 5.94
CA GLN A 95 8.48 19.36 7.38
C GLN A 95 8.45 17.99 8.07
N LEU A 96 7.53 17.10 7.65
CA LEU A 96 7.33 15.82 8.31
C LEU A 96 8.51 14.88 8.07
N PHE A 97 8.99 14.84 6.83
CA PHE A 97 9.94 13.82 6.40
C PHE A 97 11.36 14.30 6.20
N GLU A 98 11.66 15.57 6.49
CA GLU A 98 13.03 16.09 6.51
C GLU A 98 14.05 15.14 7.18
N PRO A 99 13.76 14.53 8.35
CA PRO A 99 14.73 13.65 9.01
C PRO A 99 15.16 12.45 8.17
N ILE A 100 14.27 11.89 7.34
CA ILE A 100 14.56 10.72 6.51
C ILE A 100 14.89 11.06 5.05
N ASP A 101 14.48 12.22 4.55
CA ASP A 101 14.72 12.60 3.15
C ASP A 101 16.02 13.40 2.95
N LYS A 102 16.55 14.03 4.01
CA LYS A 102 17.80 14.80 3.96
C LYS A 102 18.98 14.10 4.64
N ASN A 103 18.77 12.94 5.26
CA ASN A 103 19.81 12.21 5.97
C ASN A 103 19.80 10.74 5.55
N ILE A 104 20.95 10.08 5.70
CA ILE A 104 21.05 8.63 5.53
C ILE A 104 20.19 7.94 6.58
N PHE A 105 19.43 6.92 6.17
CA PHE A 105 18.61 6.16 7.10
C PHE A 105 19.49 5.46 8.16
N SER A 106 19.05 5.51 9.41
CA SER A 106 19.72 4.84 10.53
C SER A 106 18.76 3.85 11.18
N PRO A 107 19.10 2.54 11.23
CA PRO A 107 18.27 1.53 11.88
C PRO A 107 18.22 1.67 13.41
N HIS A 108 19.05 2.55 13.98
CA HIS A 108 19.09 2.82 15.42
C HIS A 108 18.34 4.11 15.81
N ASN A 109 17.86 4.88 14.83
CA ASN A 109 17.09 6.09 15.09
C ASN A 109 15.58 5.80 15.08
N GLN A 110 14.94 5.89 16.25
CA GLN A 110 13.50 5.65 16.41
C GLN A 110 12.64 6.63 15.61
N GLU A 111 13.09 7.87 15.41
CA GLU A 111 12.36 8.84 14.58
C GLU A 111 12.39 8.41 13.11
N HIS A 112 13.53 7.91 12.61
CA HIS A 112 13.62 7.44 11.22
C HIS A 112 12.71 6.23 10.98
N LEU A 113 12.76 5.24 11.89
CA LEU A 113 11.92 4.05 11.84
C LEU A 113 10.42 4.41 11.88
N PHE A 114 10.04 5.32 12.79
CA PHE A 114 8.68 5.83 12.89
C PHE A 114 8.23 6.53 11.60
N LEU A 115 9.05 7.43 11.05
CA LEU A 115 8.69 8.22 9.87
C LEU A 115 8.53 7.33 8.62
N MET A 116 9.33 6.28 8.47
CA MET A 116 9.17 5.29 7.40
C MET A 116 7.81 4.57 7.47
N ALA A 117 7.40 4.16 8.68
CA ALA A 117 6.10 3.56 8.90
C ALA A 117 4.97 4.57 8.69
N TYR A 118 5.12 5.78 9.22
CA TYR A 118 4.10 6.82 9.16
C TYR A 118 3.84 7.28 7.72
N ARG A 119 4.87 7.34 6.86
CA ARG A 119 4.72 7.55 5.42
C ARG A 119 3.84 6.48 4.76
N SER A 120 4.07 5.20 5.09
CA SER A 120 3.23 4.09 4.63
C SER A 120 1.77 4.24 5.09
N VAL A 121 1.56 4.66 6.35
CA VAL A 121 0.22 4.93 6.92
C VAL A 121 -0.50 6.05 6.19
N LEU A 122 0.17 7.17 5.88
CA LEU A 122 -0.45 8.27 5.16
C LEU A 122 -0.84 7.89 3.72
N ARG A 123 0.00 7.10 3.03
CA ARG A 123 -0.34 6.54 1.71
C ARG A 123 -1.56 5.61 1.80
N GLU A 124 -1.60 4.74 2.79
CA GLU A 124 -2.69 3.78 2.92
C GLU A 124 -4.01 4.47 3.26
N LEU A 125 -3.97 5.50 4.13
CA LEU A 125 -5.13 6.34 4.40
C LEU A 125 -5.64 7.02 3.12
N HIS A 126 -4.73 7.56 2.30
CA HIS A 126 -5.08 8.14 1.00
C HIS A 126 -5.81 7.13 0.10
N ALA A 127 -5.24 5.93 -0.06
CA ALA A 127 -5.80 4.88 -0.90
C ALA A 127 -7.20 4.45 -0.42
N LYS A 128 -7.37 4.23 0.89
CA LYS A 128 -8.65 3.83 1.49
C LYS A 128 -9.70 4.93 1.37
N MET A 129 -9.35 6.20 1.66
CA MET A 129 -10.28 7.31 1.50
C MET A 129 -10.69 7.51 0.03
N LYS A 130 -9.74 7.45 -0.91
CA LYS A 130 -10.04 7.57 -2.35
C LYS A 130 -10.97 6.44 -2.81
N SER A 131 -10.67 5.20 -2.45
CA SER A 131 -11.51 4.04 -2.77
C SER A 131 -12.92 4.19 -2.19
N GLY A 132 -13.05 4.56 -0.91
CA GLY A 132 -14.34 4.80 -0.27
C GLY A 132 -15.16 5.89 -0.95
N VAL A 133 -14.54 7.03 -1.31
CA VAL A 133 -15.19 8.11 -2.05
C VAL A 133 -15.62 7.65 -3.44
N ASP A 134 -14.76 6.94 -4.16
CA ASP A 134 -15.06 6.47 -5.51
C ASP A 134 -16.25 5.50 -5.51
N ILE A 135 -16.21 4.47 -4.67
CA ILE A 135 -17.27 3.46 -4.56
C ILE A 135 -18.58 4.12 -4.13
N GLN A 136 -18.56 4.97 -3.09
CA GLN A 136 -19.75 5.67 -2.62
C GLN A 136 -20.34 6.57 -3.71
N THR A 137 -19.50 7.32 -4.44
CA THR A 137 -19.96 8.18 -5.54
C THR A 137 -20.60 7.36 -6.66
N GLN A 138 -20.03 6.19 -6.99
CA GLN A 138 -20.62 5.31 -8.00
C GLN A 138 -21.94 4.69 -7.56
N TYR A 139 -22.05 4.29 -6.29
CA TYR A 139 -23.31 3.82 -5.73
C TYR A 139 -24.41 4.89 -5.82
N MET A 140 -24.10 6.12 -5.37
CA MET A 140 -25.04 7.25 -5.46
C MET A 140 -25.45 7.52 -6.91
N ARG A 141 -24.51 7.47 -7.85
CA ARG A 141 -24.84 7.63 -9.28
C ARG A 141 -25.72 6.51 -9.81
N GLY A 142 -25.52 5.28 -9.34
CA GLY A 142 -26.38 4.16 -9.69
C GLY A 142 -27.80 4.33 -9.15
N VAL A 143 -27.96 4.88 -7.95
CA VAL A 143 -29.26 5.27 -7.38
C VAL A 143 -29.95 6.34 -8.24
N ASP A 144 -29.24 7.42 -8.60
CA ASP A 144 -29.78 8.50 -9.44
C ASP A 144 -30.29 8.01 -10.80
N LEU A 145 -29.65 6.96 -11.34
CA LEU A 145 -30.02 6.33 -12.62
C LEU A 145 -31.05 5.22 -12.47
N GLY A 146 -31.60 5.00 -11.27
CA GLY A 146 -32.58 3.93 -10.99
C GLY A 146 -32.01 2.51 -11.10
N ARG A 147 -30.69 2.34 -11.04
CA ARG A 147 -30.01 1.02 -11.10
C ARG A 147 -30.01 0.30 -9.75
N PHE A 148 -29.92 1.07 -8.68
CA PHE A 148 -29.86 0.56 -7.31
C PHE A 148 -31.00 1.17 -6.49
N ASN A 149 -31.53 0.39 -5.56
CA ASN A 149 -32.56 0.87 -4.64
C ASN A 149 -31.91 1.25 -3.29
N PRO A 150 -31.96 2.52 -2.88
CA PRO A 150 -31.33 2.97 -1.63
C PRO A 150 -32.03 2.48 -0.36
N ASP A 151 -33.23 1.89 -0.48
CA ASP A 151 -33.98 1.34 0.65
C ASP A 151 -33.74 -0.18 0.84
N VAL A 152 -32.96 -0.81 -0.04
CA VAL A 152 -32.68 -2.25 0.00
C VAL A 152 -31.19 -2.47 0.24
N PRO A 153 -30.79 -3.16 1.32
CA PRO A 153 -29.40 -3.51 1.57
C PRO A 153 -28.96 -4.61 0.59
N ASP A 154 -28.49 -4.19 -0.58
CA ASP A 154 -27.97 -5.04 -1.65
C ASP A 154 -26.42 -4.99 -1.70
N PRO A 155 -25.76 -5.89 -2.47
CA PRO A 155 -24.30 -5.91 -2.52
C PRO A 155 -23.64 -4.57 -2.91
N PRO A 156 -24.15 -3.77 -3.87
CA PRO A 156 -23.66 -2.42 -4.13
C PRO A 156 -23.71 -1.48 -2.91
N MET A 157 -24.85 -1.44 -2.19
CA MET A 157 -24.96 -0.63 -0.96
C MET A 157 -23.98 -1.10 0.11
N MET A 158 -23.90 -2.42 0.33
CA MET A 158 -22.99 -3.00 1.32
C MET A 158 -21.53 -2.66 0.99
N MET A 159 -21.12 -2.78 -0.27
CA MET A 159 -19.76 -2.45 -0.72
C MET A 159 -19.42 -0.97 -0.49
N ALA A 160 -20.35 -0.06 -0.83
CA ALA A 160 -20.16 1.37 -0.60
C ALA A 160 -20.06 1.71 0.90
N THR A 161 -20.95 1.13 1.71
CA THR A 161 -20.96 1.29 3.18
C THR A 161 -19.66 0.77 3.80
N MET A 162 -19.22 -0.43 3.40
CA MET A 162 -17.97 -1.03 3.87
C MET A 162 -16.75 -0.19 3.47
N GLY A 163 -16.70 0.33 2.24
CA GLY A 163 -15.59 1.17 1.79
C GLY A 163 -15.43 2.45 2.63
N VAL A 164 -16.53 3.12 2.96
CA VAL A 164 -16.51 4.29 3.86
C VAL A 164 -16.13 3.89 5.28
N ALA A 165 -16.65 2.77 5.79
CA ALA A 165 -16.31 2.27 7.11
C ALA A 165 -14.81 1.91 7.23
N GLU A 166 -14.23 1.23 6.24
CA GLU A 166 -12.79 0.93 6.18
C GLU A 166 -11.95 2.21 6.21
N ALA A 167 -12.32 3.21 5.42
CA ALA A 167 -11.62 4.51 5.41
C ALA A 167 -11.66 5.20 6.78
N TYR A 168 -12.81 5.16 7.47
CA TYR A 168 -12.94 5.72 8.82
C TYR A 168 -12.14 4.93 9.87
N MET A 169 -12.18 3.60 9.83
CA MET A 169 -11.40 2.76 10.75
C MET A 169 -9.90 2.99 10.56
N PHE A 170 -9.44 3.14 9.32
CA PHE A 170 -8.04 3.44 9.05
C PHE A 170 -7.67 4.89 9.40
N TYR A 171 -8.61 5.83 9.31
CA TYR A 171 -8.43 7.19 9.84
C TYR A 171 -8.14 7.18 11.34
N LEU A 172 -8.86 6.38 12.13
CA LEU A 172 -8.59 6.21 13.57
C LEU A 172 -7.21 5.59 13.82
N TYR A 173 -6.80 4.64 12.99
CA TYR A 173 -5.46 4.06 13.05
C TYR A 173 -4.37 5.11 12.78
N LYS A 174 -4.53 5.94 11.75
CA LYS A 174 -3.63 7.06 11.47
C LYS A 174 -3.63 8.09 12.60
N PHE A 175 -4.78 8.38 13.21
CA PHE A 175 -4.87 9.31 14.33
C PHE A 175 -3.99 8.88 15.52
N TYR A 176 -3.82 7.57 15.75
CA TYR A 176 -2.84 7.07 16.73
C TYR A 176 -1.41 7.50 16.37
N TYR A 177 -0.99 7.33 15.11
CA TYR A 177 0.33 7.77 14.64
C TYR A 177 0.51 9.29 14.75
N ASP A 178 -0.55 10.08 14.56
CA ASP A 178 -0.49 11.53 14.76
C ASP A 178 -0.14 11.87 16.20
N GLN A 179 -0.75 11.18 17.17
CA GLN A 179 -0.45 11.39 18.57
C GLN A 179 0.98 10.97 18.90
N VAL A 180 1.49 9.89 18.30
CA VAL A 180 2.88 9.47 18.45
C VAL A 180 3.83 10.55 17.93
N TYR A 181 3.59 11.07 16.72
CA TYR A 181 4.39 12.13 16.11
C TYR A 181 4.36 13.43 16.93
N LEU A 182 3.17 13.92 17.27
CA LEU A 182 2.99 15.19 17.99
C LEU A 182 3.63 15.17 19.38
N ASN A 183 3.58 14.03 20.07
CA ASN A 183 4.19 13.87 21.40
C ASN A 183 5.66 13.44 21.34
N ARG A 184 6.20 13.15 20.15
CA ARG A 184 7.52 12.55 19.91
C ARG A 184 7.77 11.28 20.73
N ASP A 185 6.70 10.50 20.94
CA ASP A 185 6.72 9.28 21.77
C ASP A 185 6.86 8.03 20.89
N PHE A 186 7.95 7.99 20.11
CA PHE A 186 8.15 6.98 19.06
C PHE A 186 8.19 5.54 19.57
N ASN A 187 8.48 5.33 20.87
CA ASN A 187 8.47 4.01 21.51
C ASN A 187 7.09 3.33 21.55
N LYS A 188 6.02 4.05 21.20
CA LYS A 188 4.68 3.48 21.01
C LYS A 188 4.55 2.65 19.74
N ILE A 189 5.47 2.80 18.80
CA ILE A 189 5.59 1.94 17.62
C ILE A 189 6.79 1.03 17.85
N GLU A 190 6.57 -0.28 17.77
CA GLU A 190 7.64 -1.28 17.82
C GLU A 190 8.11 -1.58 16.40
N HIS A 191 9.42 -1.77 16.26
CA HIS A 191 10.09 -2.00 14.99
C HIS A 191 10.92 -3.29 15.06
N GLN A 192 10.66 -4.22 14.14
CA GLN A 192 11.55 -5.37 13.88
C GLN A 192 12.38 -5.02 12.65
N VAL A 193 13.69 -4.84 12.83
CA VAL A 193 14.62 -4.39 11.79
C VAL A 193 15.59 -5.53 11.47
N GLU A 194 15.63 -5.91 10.20
CA GLU A 194 16.57 -6.90 9.66
C GLU A 194 17.40 -6.26 8.56
N PHE A 195 18.71 -6.50 8.56
CA PHE A 195 19.59 -6.14 7.45
C PHE A 195 20.06 -7.42 6.75
N ILE A 196 19.83 -7.49 5.45
CA ILE A 196 20.26 -8.61 4.61
C ILE A 196 21.36 -8.10 3.67
N GLY A 197 22.61 -8.41 4.02
CA GLY A 197 23.78 -8.01 3.24
C GLY A 197 23.92 -8.78 1.92
N ASP A 198 24.71 -8.23 1.00
CA ASP A 198 25.03 -8.82 -0.30
C ASP A 198 23.79 -9.11 -1.15
N VAL A 199 22.78 -8.25 -1.06
CA VAL A 199 21.58 -8.28 -1.91
C VAL A 199 21.58 -7.01 -2.75
N GLY A 200 21.60 -7.17 -4.07
CA GLY A 200 21.55 -6.03 -4.99
C GLY A 200 20.21 -5.28 -4.92
N PRO A 201 20.16 -4.01 -5.34
CA PRO A 201 18.93 -3.23 -5.35
C PRO A 201 17.93 -3.83 -6.34
N THR A 202 16.95 -4.57 -5.81
CA THR A 202 15.98 -5.33 -6.61
C THR A 202 14.57 -4.79 -6.44
N ILE A 203 14.19 -4.45 -5.21
CA ILE A 203 12.83 -4.07 -4.85
C ILE A 203 12.84 -3.00 -3.75
N ALA A 204 11.84 -2.12 -3.77
CA ALA A 204 11.48 -1.32 -2.61
C ALA A 204 9.97 -1.39 -2.34
N VAL A 205 9.59 -1.38 -1.07
CA VAL A 205 8.22 -1.53 -0.58
C VAL A 205 7.95 -0.46 0.48
N SER A 206 6.79 0.18 0.42
CA SER A 206 6.21 0.99 1.49
C SER A 206 4.72 0.70 1.52
N SER A 207 4.28 -0.13 2.46
CA SER A 207 2.88 -0.57 2.51
C SER A 207 2.43 -0.80 3.94
N VAL A 208 1.12 -0.69 4.18
CA VAL A 208 0.48 -1.13 5.41
C VAL A 208 -0.49 -2.23 5.04
N TYR A 209 -0.47 -3.33 5.77
CA TYR A 209 -1.38 -4.44 5.55
C TYR A 209 -2.00 -4.94 6.85
N SER A 210 -3.19 -5.53 6.75
CA SER A 210 -3.84 -6.25 7.85
C SER A 210 -3.65 -7.74 7.66
N TYR A 211 -3.16 -8.43 8.70
CA TYR A 211 -3.03 -9.89 8.67
C TYR A 211 -4.38 -10.58 8.93
N ILE A 212 -5.28 -9.93 9.68
CA ILE A 212 -6.58 -10.47 10.02
C ILE A 212 -7.54 -10.24 8.85
N ASP A 213 -8.09 -11.34 8.35
CA ASP A 213 -9.14 -11.34 7.33
C ASP A 213 -10.34 -10.52 7.80
N ASN A 214 -10.92 -9.72 6.90
CA ASN A 214 -12.00 -8.79 7.22
C ASN A 214 -13.21 -9.49 7.87
N MET A 215 -13.37 -10.81 7.66
CA MET A 215 -14.42 -11.62 8.31
C MET A 215 -14.23 -11.87 9.82
N ARG A 216 -13.00 -11.75 10.36
CA ARG A 216 -12.76 -11.84 11.82
C ARG A 216 -12.88 -10.50 12.55
N LEU A 217 -13.05 -9.38 11.84
CA LEU A 217 -13.31 -8.06 12.43
C LEU A 217 -14.72 -7.92 13.02
N LEU A 218 -15.63 -8.86 12.72
CA LEU A 218 -17.00 -8.83 13.24
C LEU A 218 -17.14 -9.47 14.64
N GLU A 219 -16.19 -10.33 15.04
CA GLU A 219 -16.22 -10.98 16.36
C GLU A 219 -15.55 -10.12 17.45
N ASP A 220 -14.55 -9.33 17.08
CA ASP A 220 -13.80 -8.48 17.97
C ASP A 220 -14.03 -7.03 17.51
N ARG A 221 -14.74 -6.21 18.30
CA ARG A 221 -14.97 -4.76 18.08
C ARG A 221 -13.68 -3.92 18.15
N HIS A 222 -12.59 -4.42 17.61
CA HIS A 222 -11.23 -3.97 17.86
C HIS A 222 -10.67 -3.26 16.63
N GLU A 223 -9.87 -2.24 16.93
CA GLU A 223 -9.07 -1.46 15.99
C GLU A 223 -8.29 -2.36 15.02
N PRO A 224 -8.03 -1.89 13.78
CA PRO A 224 -7.35 -2.69 12.78
C PRO A 224 -5.96 -3.13 13.26
N LYS A 225 -5.66 -4.42 13.09
CA LYS A 225 -4.35 -5.02 13.42
C LYS A 225 -3.45 -4.94 12.20
N CYS A 226 -2.91 -3.75 11.99
CA CYS A 226 -2.10 -3.42 10.83
C CYS A 226 -0.60 -3.43 11.13
N MET A 227 0.17 -3.82 10.13
CA MET A 227 1.63 -3.78 10.13
C MET A 227 2.11 -2.96 8.93
N ALA A 228 2.99 -2.00 9.18
CA ALA A 228 3.72 -1.32 8.12
C ALA A 228 4.95 -2.16 7.74
N LEU A 229 5.15 -2.36 6.45
CA LEU A 229 6.32 -2.99 5.87
C LEU A 229 7.06 -1.98 5.01
N ASN A 230 8.32 -1.76 5.37
CA ASN A 230 9.26 -0.99 4.57
C ASN A 230 10.42 -1.90 4.16
N ILE A 231 10.69 -1.96 2.86
CA ILE A 231 11.82 -2.69 2.28
C ILE A 231 12.55 -1.74 1.35
N PHE A 232 13.86 -1.59 1.46
CA PHE A 232 14.62 -0.74 0.54
C PHE A 232 16.11 -1.09 0.57
N PRO A 233 16.81 -0.90 -0.56
CA PRO A 233 18.26 -1.05 -0.62
C PRO A 233 19.00 0.12 0.04
N GLN A 234 20.03 -0.19 0.82
CA GLN A 234 21.04 0.74 1.34
C GLN A 234 22.27 -0.08 1.79
N ASP A 235 23.45 0.53 1.87
CA ASP A 235 24.66 -0.09 2.46
C ASP A 235 25.07 -1.45 1.84
N ASN A 236 24.90 -1.61 0.52
CA ASN A 236 25.13 -2.88 -0.19
C ASN A 236 24.30 -4.07 0.34
N GLY A 237 23.09 -3.77 0.82
CA GLY A 237 22.13 -4.77 1.24
C GLY A 237 20.71 -4.22 1.21
N LEU A 238 19.85 -4.89 1.96
CA LEU A 238 18.43 -4.60 2.04
C LEU A 238 18.02 -4.44 3.51
N TYR A 239 17.39 -3.30 3.83
CA TYR A 239 16.66 -3.16 5.09
C TYR A 239 15.25 -3.72 4.93
N LEU A 240 14.85 -4.54 5.89
CA LEU A 240 13.51 -5.06 6.08
C LEU A 240 13.00 -4.58 7.43
N ILE A 241 11.92 -3.79 7.43
CA ILE A 241 11.40 -3.17 8.63
C ILE A 241 9.91 -3.46 8.75
N PHE A 242 9.54 -4.21 9.79
CA PHE A 242 8.16 -4.35 10.22
C PHE A 242 7.89 -3.40 11.37
N SER A 243 6.87 -2.56 11.23
CA SER A 243 6.47 -1.59 12.25
C SER A 243 5.02 -1.77 12.63
N TYR A 244 4.73 -1.77 13.92
CA TYR A 244 3.37 -1.93 14.44
C TYR A 244 3.23 -1.31 15.83
N ARG A 245 1.99 -1.08 16.28
CA ARG A 245 1.75 -0.50 17.59
C ARG A 245 2.18 -1.45 18.71
N MET A 246 2.90 -0.94 19.70
CA MET A 246 3.44 -1.73 20.81
C MET A 246 2.33 -2.45 21.61
N ASP A 247 1.15 -1.84 21.74
CA ASP A 247 -0.01 -2.45 22.39
C ASP A 247 -0.61 -3.64 21.61
N GLN A 248 -0.29 -3.77 20.32
CA GLN A 248 -0.69 -4.88 19.46
C GLN A 248 0.39 -5.97 19.31
N ARG A 249 1.57 -5.81 19.96
CA ARG A 249 2.71 -6.75 19.88
C ARG A 249 2.32 -8.21 20.05
N LYS A 250 1.52 -8.52 21.08
CA LYS A 250 1.08 -9.89 21.41
C LYS A 250 0.29 -10.55 20.28
N HIS A 251 -0.33 -9.75 19.41
CA HIS A 251 -1.09 -10.23 18.26
C HIS A 251 -0.23 -10.25 17.00
N LEU A 252 0.63 -9.26 16.79
CA LEU A 252 1.32 -9.05 15.51
C LEU A 252 2.68 -9.74 15.41
N LEU A 253 3.47 -9.77 16.49
CA LEU A 253 4.80 -10.39 16.46
C LEU A 253 4.77 -11.89 16.13
N PRO A 254 3.83 -12.72 16.66
CA PRO A 254 3.75 -14.13 16.29
C PRO A 254 3.52 -14.38 14.80
N TYR A 255 2.95 -13.42 14.07
CA TYR A 255 2.68 -13.58 12.63
C TYR A 255 3.93 -13.39 11.77
N ILE A 256 4.95 -12.68 12.24
CA ILE A 256 6.19 -12.46 11.50
C ILE A 256 7.37 -13.24 12.06
N SER A 257 7.23 -13.88 13.23
CA SER A 257 8.31 -14.62 13.88
C SER A 257 8.97 -15.67 12.98
N HIS A 258 8.16 -16.41 12.21
CA HIS A 258 8.66 -17.41 11.26
C HIS A 258 9.49 -16.79 10.12
N ILE A 259 9.19 -15.55 9.71
CA ILE A 259 9.97 -14.80 8.72
C ILE A 259 11.28 -14.35 9.34
N LEU A 260 11.22 -13.77 10.55
CA LEU A 260 12.39 -13.25 11.26
C LEU A 260 13.42 -14.36 11.57
N GLN A 261 12.93 -15.55 11.92
CA GLN A 261 13.73 -16.72 12.27
C GLN A 261 14.20 -17.55 11.05
N ALA A 262 13.69 -17.27 9.85
CA ALA A 262 14.06 -18.01 8.65
C ALA A 262 15.50 -17.69 8.20
N GLU A 263 16.16 -18.70 7.65
CA GLU A 263 17.45 -18.56 6.97
C GLU A 263 17.33 -17.67 5.73
N ARG A 264 18.43 -17.03 5.33
CA ARG A 264 18.46 -15.96 4.31
C ARG A 264 17.60 -16.24 3.07
N PHE A 265 17.81 -17.38 2.40
CA PHE A 265 17.06 -17.72 1.18
C PHE A 265 15.56 -17.85 1.47
N PHE A 266 15.19 -18.60 2.49
CA PHE A 266 13.78 -18.82 2.83
C PHE A 266 13.10 -17.55 3.37
N LYS A 267 13.82 -16.70 4.09
CA LYS A 267 13.37 -15.39 4.54
C LYS A 267 12.99 -14.50 3.36
N LEU A 268 13.87 -14.38 2.36
CA LEU A 268 13.60 -13.61 1.13
C LEU A 268 12.42 -14.19 0.35
N TYR A 269 12.28 -15.51 0.30
CA TYR A 269 11.11 -16.16 -0.30
C TYR A 269 9.80 -15.81 0.42
N LEU A 270 9.76 -15.94 1.75
CA LEU A 270 8.58 -15.59 2.56
C LEU A 270 8.21 -14.11 2.43
N ILE A 271 9.21 -13.22 2.39
CA ILE A 271 8.99 -11.79 2.14
C ILE A 271 8.41 -11.56 0.74
N SER A 272 8.89 -12.28 -0.27
CA SER A 272 8.36 -12.18 -1.63
C SER A 272 6.87 -12.51 -1.67
N LYS A 273 6.47 -13.62 -1.04
CA LYS A 273 5.06 -14.00 -0.91
C LYS A 273 4.26 -12.95 -0.14
N LEU A 274 4.78 -12.43 0.98
CA LEU A 274 4.11 -11.41 1.78
C LEU A 274 3.86 -10.13 0.96
N VAL A 275 4.88 -9.64 0.23
CA VAL A 275 4.75 -8.49 -0.66
C VAL A 275 3.68 -8.76 -1.71
N LEU A 276 3.71 -9.92 -2.36
CA LEU A 276 2.74 -10.25 -3.40
C LEU A 276 1.32 -10.52 -2.86
N MET A 277 1.17 -10.88 -1.59
CA MET A 277 -0.15 -11.07 -1.00
C MET A 277 -0.80 -9.78 -0.55
N TYR A 278 -0.01 -8.83 -0.05
CA TYR A 278 -0.53 -7.77 0.81
C TYR A 278 -0.09 -6.35 0.44
N CYS A 279 0.93 -6.18 -0.40
CA CYS A 279 1.53 -4.88 -0.66
C CYS A 279 1.19 -4.38 -2.07
N GLU A 280 0.38 -3.34 -2.18
CA GLU A 280 0.07 -2.71 -3.47
C GLU A 280 1.12 -1.70 -3.91
N ASN A 281 1.93 -1.19 -2.96
CA ASN A 281 2.85 -0.10 -3.19
C ASN A 281 4.30 -0.58 -3.03
N PHE A 282 4.77 -1.25 -4.08
CA PHE A 282 6.16 -1.64 -4.27
C PHE A 282 6.62 -1.36 -5.70
N VAL A 283 7.93 -1.27 -5.87
CA VAL A 283 8.58 -1.11 -7.17
C VAL A 283 9.72 -2.10 -7.29
N MET A 284 9.99 -2.55 -8.51
CA MET A 284 11.10 -3.42 -8.84
C MET A 284 12.02 -2.75 -9.86
N ARG A 285 13.29 -3.12 -9.81
CA ARG A 285 14.28 -2.74 -10.81
C ARG A 285 13.90 -3.31 -12.19
N PRO A 286 13.93 -2.53 -13.28
CA PRO A 286 13.51 -3.01 -14.60
C PRO A 286 14.28 -4.24 -15.10
N SER A 287 15.62 -4.24 -15.07
CA SER A 287 16.45 -5.39 -15.46
C SER A 287 16.07 -6.66 -14.71
N PHE A 288 15.88 -6.60 -13.39
CA PHE A 288 15.42 -7.74 -12.61
C PHE A 288 14.13 -8.34 -13.17
N TYR A 289 13.09 -7.52 -13.33
CA TYR A 289 11.77 -8.02 -13.76
C TYR A 289 11.77 -8.44 -15.22
N ASN A 290 12.45 -7.68 -16.10
CA ASN A 290 12.46 -7.91 -17.54
C ASN A 290 13.22 -9.19 -17.90
N ASP A 291 14.26 -9.55 -17.14
CA ASP A 291 15.04 -10.77 -17.31
C ASP A 291 14.31 -12.03 -16.79
N LEU A 292 13.20 -11.88 -16.07
CA LEU A 292 12.40 -13.03 -15.64
C LEU A 292 11.77 -13.76 -16.85
N PRO A 293 11.79 -15.12 -16.86
CA PRO A 293 11.02 -15.90 -17.81
C PRO A 293 9.53 -15.53 -17.78
N ASP A 294 8.84 -15.62 -18.92
CA ASP A 294 7.42 -15.25 -19.03
C ASP A 294 6.53 -16.09 -18.10
N GLU A 295 6.88 -17.36 -17.87
CA GLU A 295 6.19 -18.23 -16.92
C GLU A 295 6.27 -17.68 -15.49
N ARG A 296 7.46 -17.18 -15.09
CA ARG A 296 7.68 -16.58 -13.77
C ARG A 296 6.95 -15.24 -13.63
N LYS A 297 6.99 -14.38 -14.67
CA LYS A 297 6.19 -13.14 -14.70
C LYS A 297 4.70 -13.42 -14.54
N LYS A 298 4.21 -14.46 -15.23
CA LYS A 298 2.83 -14.92 -15.13
C LYS A 298 2.50 -15.44 -13.73
N ALA A 299 3.36 -16.28 -13.13
CA ALA A 299 3.17 -16.80 -11.78
C ALA A 299 3.06 -15.67 -10.74
N ILE A 300 3.96 -14.68 -10.80
CA ILE A 300 3.94 -13.47 -9.95
C ILE A 300 2.64 -12.70 -10.13
N ARG A 301 2.24 -12.42 -11.38
CA ARG A 301 1.02 -11.66 -11.69
C ARG A 301 -0.23 -12.38 -11.20
N ASP A 302 -0.34 -13.67 -11.49
CA ASP A 302 -1.53 -14.45 -11.15
C ASP A 302 -1.63 -14.63 -9.63
N TYR A 303 -0.50 -14.83 -8.92
CA TYR A 303 -0.48 -14.87 -7.45
C TYR A 303 -0.86 -13.52 -6.83
N PHE A 304 -0.31 -12.41 -7.33
CA PHE A 304 -0.65 -11.07 -6.86
C PHE A 304 -2.14 -10.76 -7.06
N MET A 305 -2.66 -11.03 -8.26
CA MET A 305 -4.06 -10.82 -8.62
C MET A 305 -5.03 -11.64 -7.77
N ASN A 306 -4.69 -12.89 -7.46
CA ASN A 306 -5.54 -13.74 -6.62
C ASN A 306 -5.60 -13.26 -5.16
N ASN A 307 -4.53 -12.64 -4.65
CA ASN A 307 -4.44 -12.29 -3.23
C ASN A 307 -4.94 -10.88 -2.90
N ILE A 308 -4.80 -9.91 -3.83
CA ILE A 308 -5.22 -8.52 -3.58
C ILE A 308 -6.74 -8.36 -3.33
N TRP A 309 -7.56 -9.31 -3.81
CA TRP A 309 -9.01 -9.32 -3.62
C TRP A 309 -9.50 -10.31 -2.55
N GLY A 310 -8.60 -10.80 -1.70
CA GLY A 310 -8.98 -11.55 -0.51
C GLY A 310 -9.24 -13.05 -0.71
N ASN A 311 -8.97 -13.63 -1.89
CA ASN A 311 -9.05 -15.10 -2.05
C ASN A 311 -7.92 -15.83 -1.29
N LYS A 312 -6.92 -15.10 -0.75
CA LYS A 312 -5.80 -15.58 0.09
C LYS A 312 -5.32 -16.98 -0.30
N ASN A 313 -4.96 -17.15 -1.57
CA ASN A 313 -4.48 -18.41 -2.11
C ASN A 313 -2.98 -18.54 -1.86
N ASP A 314 -2.64 -18.98 -0.67
CA ASP A 314 -1.26 -19.12 -0.22
C ASP A 314 -0.64 -20.44 -0.73
N LYS A 315 -0.35 -20.49 -2.04
CA LYS A 315 0.38 -21.61 -2.66
C LYS A 315 1.90 -21.44 -2.54
N GLU A 316 2.60 -22.58 -2.46
CA GLU A 316 4.06 -22.64 -2.59
C GLU A 316 4.48 -22.69 -4.06
N ASP A 317 5.41 -21.83 -4.47
CA ASP A 317 5.86 -21.71 -5.85
C ASP A 317 7.17 -20.91 -5.91
N ASN A 318 8.27 -21.55 -6.32
CA ASN A 318 9.60 -20.92 -6.36
C ASN A 318 9.66 -19.71 -7.31
N ASP A 319 8.74 -19.64 -8.29
CA ASP A 319 8.66 -18.51 -9.22
C ASP A 319 8.20 -17.20 -8.55
N LEU A 320 7.71 -17.27 -7.31
CA LEU A 320 7.29 -16.10 -6.53
C LEU A 320 8.46 -15.31 -5.91
N TYR A 321 9.69 -15.81 -5.97
CA TYR A 321 10.86 -15.13 -5.39
C TYR A 321 11.07 -13.75 -6.04
N LEU A 322 11.27 -12.69 -5.25
CA LEU A 322 11.40 -11.29 -5.74
C LEU A 322 12.80 -10.68 -5.56
N PHE A 323 13.81 -11.53 -5.35
CA PHE A 323 15.18 -11.09 -5.10
C PHE A 323 16.18 -11.78 -6.05
N HIS A 324 17.34 -11.16 -6.24
CA HIS A 324 18.49 -11.78 -6.90
C HIS A 324 19.32 -12.62 -5.92
#